data_AF-A0A4S2MZN9-F1
#
_entry.id   AF-A0A4S2MZN9-F1
#
_cell.length_a   1.000
_cell.length_b   1.000
_cell.length_c   1.000
_cell.angle_alpha   90.00
_cell.angle_beta   90.00
_cell.angle_gamma   90.00
#
_symmetry.space_group_name_H-M   'P 1'
#
loop_
_entity.id
_entity.type
_entity.pdbx_description
1 polymer ?
#
loop_
_entity_poly.entity_id
_entity_poly.type
_entity_poly.pdbx_seq_one_letter_code
_entity_poly.pdbx_strand_id
1 'polypeptide(L)'
;MASNDNSVSIFTSLRYDPILLNSPINTSLSGTNTPCPLYMLTFHSDRLRAAANHFNFSPEAQALCELQSVETRITEELRKYHAESSHSKATPLKVRVEIFNSDPPRAKIGLVEMPKVTLDTLYPEKMPEPNTESKWEAVLDTQPTTKSDFTRYKTNRRAQYDAARERVGIKGYLEPKEVLLWNEEGEVMEASVAAVFVKRKGEWRGMRREAGGLGSTVARWLKESGLVKTEEGEEERVRRTDVKSGDWVVLGNGARGIWGAWVR
;
A
#
# COMPACT_ATOMS: atom_id res chain seq x y z
N MET A 1 -29.74 -12.47 13.44
CA MET A 1 -28.60 -13.42 13.49
C MET A 1 -27.53 -12.86 12.56
N ALA A 2 -26.51 -12.21 13.12
CA ALA A 2 -25.40 -11.71 12.32
C ALA A 2 -24.52 -12.90 11.95
N SER A 3 -24.48 -13.28 10.68
CA SER A 3 -23.51 -14.24 10.17
C SER A 3 -22.13 -13.68 10.45
N ASN A 4 -21.44 -14.25 11.44
CA ASN A 4 -20.06 -13.94 11.74
C ASN A 4 -19.23 -14.51 10.58
N ASP A 5 -19.18 -13.77 9.47
CA ASP A 5 -18.47 -14.17 8.26
C ASP A 5 -16.97 -14.12 8.54
N ASN A 6 -16.49 -15.25 9.07
CA ASN A 6 -15.09 -15.48 9.39
C ASN A 6 -14.29 -15.86 8.12
N SER A 7 -14.79 -15.55 6.92
CA SER A 7 -14.05 -15.74 5.67
C SER A 7 -12.97 -14.68 5.46
N VAL A 8 -11.84 -15.13 4.89
CA VAL A 8 -10.76 -14.25 4.46
C VAL A 8 -11.17 -13.60 3.14
N SER A 9 -11.14 -12.27 3.10
CA SER A 9 -11.18 -11.51 1.86
C SER A 9 -9.80 -10.93 1.58
N ILE A 10 -9.45 -10.84 0.30
CA ILE A 10 -8.23 -10.17 -0.15
C ILE A 10 -8.58 -8.79 -0.67
N PHE A 11 -7.68 -7.82 -0.53
CA PHE A 11 -7.95 -6.49 -1.06
C PHE A 11 -6.70 -5.75 -1.52
N THR A 12 -6.96 -4.75 -2.37
CA THR A 12 -5.98 -3.77 -2.81
C THR A 12 -6.52 -2.37 -2.58
N SER A 13 -5.63 -1.41 -2.37
CA SER A 13 -6.00 0.01 -2.34
C SER A 13 -5.04 0.78 -3.22
N LEU A 14 -5.60 1.52 -4.18
CA LEU A 14 -4.88 2.35 -5.13
C LEU A 14 -5.48 3.75 -5.21
N ARG A 15 -4.77 4.66 -5.87
CA ARG A 15 -5.21 6.03 -6.15
C ARG A 15 -5.86 6.08 -7.53
N TYR A 16 -7.06 6.65 -7.59
CA TYR A 16 -7.59 7.29 -8.79
C TYR A 16 -7.23 8.77 -8.77
N ASP A 17 -6.59 9.27 -9.81
CA ASP A 17 -6.28 10.68 -9.96
C ASP A 17 -6.10 11.06 -11.45
N PRO A 18 -6.85 12.03 -11.98
CA PRO A 18 -6.70 12.50 -13.36
C PRO A 18 -5.28 12.99 -13.71
N ILE A 19 -4.46 13.43 -12.75
CA ILE A 19 -3.08 13.85 -13.05
C ILE A 19 -2.23 12.71 -13.62
N LEU A 20 -2.59 11.45 -13.33
CA LEU A 20 -1.88 10.26 -13.81
C LEU A 20 -2.00 10.04 -15.31
N LEU A 21 -3.00 10.65 -15.96
CA LEU A 21 -3.12 10.66 -17.42
C LEU A 21 -1.92 11.34 -18.10
N ASN A 22 -1.21 12.19 -17.37
CA ASN A 22 -0.02 12.90 -17.85
C ASN A 22 1.29 12.19 -17.47
N SER A 23 1.24 10.98 -16.90
CA SER A 23 2.44 10.23 -16.49
C SER A 23 2.76 9.11 -17.49
N PRO A 24 3.89 9.20 -18.22
CA PRO A 24 4.38 8.10 -19.04
C PRO A 24 4.69 6.85 -18.22
N ILE A 25 5.17 7.02 -16.99
CA ILE A 25 5.47 5.92 -16.06
C ILE A 25 4.18 5.20 -15.65
N ASN A 26 3.10 5.94 -15.35
CA ASN A 26 1.81 5.28 -15.05
C ASN A 26 1.24 4.58 -16.29
N THR A 27 1.41 5.20 -17.46
CA THR A 27 0.93 4.67 -18.74
C THR A 27 1.58 3.31 -19.04
N SER A 28 2.89 3.15 -18.83
CA SER A 28 3.56 1.85 -19.00
C SER A 28 3.10 0.79 -18.00
N LEU A 29 2.57 1.21 -16.84
CA LEU A 29 2.02 0.35 -15.78
C LEU A 29 0.49 0.16 -15.86
N SER A 30 -0.14 0.59 -16.96
CA SER A 30 -1.58 0.37 -17.21
C SER A 30 -1.90 -1.06 -17.67
N GLY A 31 -0.93 -1.74 -18.28
CA GLY A 31 -1.06 -3.07 -18.90
C GLY A 31 -1.50 -3.05 -20.37
N THR A 32 -2.05 -1.93 -20.85
CA THR A 32 -2.39 -1.70 -22.27
C THR A 32 -1.52 -0.62 -22.91
N ASN A 33 -0.57 -0.06 -22.15
CA ASN A 33 0.24 1.10 -22.52
C ASN A 33 -0.62 2.31 -22.96
N THR A 34 -1.83 2.43 -22.39
CA THR A 34 -2.76 3.54 -22.63
C THR A 34 -2.86 4.41 -21.37
N PRO A 35 -2.89 5.74 -21.48
CA PRO A 35 -3.03 6.61 -20.32
C PRO A 35 -4.26 6.23 -19.49
N CYS A 36 -4.05 5.93 -18.20
CA CYS A 36 -5.13 5.63 -17.26
C CYS A 36 -4.97 6.46 -15.98
N PRO A 37 -6.08 6.80 -15.30
CA PRO A 37 -6.06 7.58 -14.07
C PRO A 37 -5.83 6.71 -12.82
N LEU A 38 -5.43 5.44 -12.98
CA LEU A 38 -5.28 4.47 -11.91
C LEU A 38 -3.80 4.20 -11.64
N TYR A 39 -3.36 4.49 -10.42
CA TYR A 39 -1.94 4.41 -10.05
C TYR A 39 -1.46 2.96 -10.00
N MET A 40 -0.50 2.60 -10.87
CA MET A 40 0.17 1.30 -10.93
C MET A 40 -0.78 0.09 -11.04
N LEU A 41 -1.81 0.19 -11.88
CA LEU A 41 -2.91 -0.78 -11.95
C LEU A 41 -2.44 -2.24 -12.10
N THR A 42 -1.45 -2.51 -12.96
CA THR A 42 -0.89 -3.87 -13.15
C THR A 42 -0.34 -4.46 -11.86
N PHE A 43 0.39 -3.68 -11.07
CA PHE A 43 0.95 -4.16 -9.80
C PHE A 43 -0.14 -4.48 -8.77
N HIS A 44 -1.24 -3.74 -8.81
CA HIS A 44 -2.39 -4.01 -7.95
C HIS A 44 -3.12 -5.30 -8.36
N SER A 45 -3.26 -5.55 -9.67
CA SER A 45 -3.79 -6.81 -10.22
C SER A 45 -2.90 -8.01 -9.85
N ASP A 46 -1.59 -7.92 -10.08
CA ASP A 46 -0.62 -8.97 -9.73
C ASP A 46 -0.71 -9.36 -8.25
N ARG A 47 -0.82 -8.35 -7.37
CA ARG A 47 -0.97 -8.58 -5.93
C ARG A 47 -2.25 -9.32 -5.58
N LEU A 48 -3.38 -8.95 -6.19
CA LEU A 48 -4.65 -9.63 -5.98
C LEU A 48 -4.57 -11.08 -6.45
N ARG A 49 -4.05 -11.33 -7.66
CA ARG A 49 -3.88 -12.68 -8.22
C ARG A 49 -2.97 -13.54 -7.36
N ALA A 50 -1.84 -13.00 -6.91
CA ALA A 50 -0.93 -13.71 -6.02
C ALA A 50 -1.59 -14.11 -4.69
N ALA A 51 -2.41 -13.23 -4.11
CA ALA A 51 -3.15 -13.53 -2.89
C ALA A 51 -4.27 -14.56 -3.12
N ALA A 52 -5.04 -14.42 -4.20
CA ALA A 52 -6.10 -15.35 -4.57
C ALA A 52 -5.56 -16.77 -4.77
N ASN A 53 -4.41 -16.89 -5.46
CA ASN A 53 -3.71 -18.17 -5.63
C ASN A 53 -3.25 -18.74 -4.29
N HIS A 54 -2.63 -17.92 -3.44
CA HIS A 54 -2.13 -18.37 -2.13
C HIS A 54 -3.24 -18.91 -1.23
N PHE A 55 -4.39 -18.23 -1.18
CA PHE A 55 -5.53 -18.62 -0.37
C PHE A 55 -6.47 -19.62 -1.07
N ASN A 56 -6.08 -20.20 -2.20
CA ASN A 56 -6.86 -21.17 -2.98
C ASN A 56 -8.29 -20.68 -3.29
N PHE A 57 -8.41 -19.42 -3.72
CA PHE A 57 -9.69 -18.88 -4.18
C PHE A 57 -10.21 -19.66 -5.40
N SER A 58 -11.53 -19.76 -5.57
CA SER A 58 -12.12 -20.48 -6.70
C SER A 58 -11.69 -19.85 -8.04
N PRO A 59 -11.73 -20.59 -9.17
CA PRO A 59 -11.42 -20.04 -10.48
C PRO A 59 -12.23 -18.77 -10.81
N GLU A 60 -13.50 -18.73 -10.41
CA GLU A 60 -14.39 -17.59 -10.61
C GLU A 60 -13.97 -16.39 -9.76
N ALA A 61 -13.52 -16.61 -8.52
CA ALA A 61 -12.98 -15.57 -7.66
C ALA A 61 -11.61 -15.07 -8.16
N GLN A 62 -10.76 -15.94 -8.70
CA GLN A 62 -9.50 -15.57 -9.33
C GLN A 62 -9.72 -14.71 -10.58
N ALA A 63 -10.76 -14.99 -11.38
CA ALA A 63 -11.14 -14.17 -12.53
C ALA A 63 -11.54 -12.73 -12.14
N LEU A 64 -11.97 -12.49 -10.89
CA LEU A 64 -12.21 -11.14 -10.36
C LEU A 64 -10.92 -10.36 -10.10
N CYS A 65 -9.78 -11.05 -10.00
CA CYS A 65 -8.47 -10.45 -9.74
C CYS A 65 -7.73 -10.08 -11.04
N GLU A 66 -8.22 -10.52 -12.20
CA GLU A 66 -7.61 -10.22 -13.49
C GLU A 66 -7.69 -8.73 -13.83
N LEU A 67 -6.65 -8.24 -14.50
CA LEU A 67 -6.44 -6.81 -14.77
C LEU A 67 -7.69 -6.14 -15.38
N GLN A 68 -8.22 -6.72 -16.45
CA GLN A 68 -9.40 -6.19 -17.15
C GLN A 68 -10.65 -6.20 -16.27
N SER A 69 -10.81 -7.22 -15.43
CA SER A 69 -11.94 -7.36 -14.51
C SER A 69 -11.87 -6.28 -13.41
N VAL A 70 -10.69 -6.08 -12.84
CA VAL A 70 -10.42 -5.04 -11.84
C VAL A 70 -10.66 -3.65 -12.43
N GLU A 71 -10.10 -3.35 -13.61
CA GLU A 71 -10.25 -2.06 -14.28
C GLU A 71 -11.71 -1.73 -14.60
N THR A 72 -12.44 -2.69 -15.16
CA THR A 72 -13.84 -2.53 -15.55
C THR A 72 -14.69 -2.18 -14.33
N ARG A 73 -14.53 -2.93 -13.22
CA ARG A 73 -15.29 -2.70 -11.98
C ARG A 73 -14.98 -1.34 -11.35
N ILE A 74 -13.71 -0.94 -11.32
CA ILE A 74 -13.33 0.39 -10.83
C ILE A 74 -13.98 1.47 -11.70
N THR A 75 -13.91 1.33 -13.02
CA THR A 75 -14.45 2.31 -13.97
C THR A 75 -15.96 2.44 -13.87
N GLU A 76 -16.67 1.32 -13.74
CA GLU A 76 -18.12 1.31 -13.51
C GLU A 76 -18.50 2.01 -12.21
N GLU A 77 -17.78 1.76 -11.12
CA GLU A 77 -18.05 2.40 -9.84
C GLU A 77 -17.74 3.90 -9.88
N LEU A 78 -16.65 4.30 -10.53
CA LEU A 78 -16.33 5.71 -10.75
C LEU A 78 -17.40 6.43 -11.58
N ARG A 79 -17.96 5.78 -12.60
CA ARG A 79 -19.06 6.34 -13.40
C ARG A 79 -20.30 6.60 -12.54
N LYS A 80 -20.68 5.64 -11.67
CA LYS A 80 -21.79 5.83 -10.73
C LYS A 80 -21.52 6.96 -9.76
N TYR A 81 -20.34 6.95 -9.13
CA TYR A 81 -19.91 7.99 -8.19
C TYR A 81 -20.01 9.39 -8.78
N HIS A 82 -19.55 9.58 -10.02
CA HIS A 82 -19.62 10.87 -10.71
C HIS A 82 -21.00 11.23 -11.27
N ALA A 83 -21.90 10.26 -11.45
CA ALA A 83 -23.27 10.51 -11.90
C ALA A 83 -24.19 10.90 -10.74
N GLU A 84 -23.93 10.36 -9.54
CA GLU A 84 -24.78 10.53 -8.35
C GLU A 84 -24.54 11.84 -7.59
N SER A 85 -23.57 12.67 -8.00
CA SER A 85 -23.07 13.71 -7.10
C SER A 85 -22.61 15.02 -7.76
N SER A 86 -22.60 16.08 -6.94
CA SER A 86 -21.87 17.33 -7.16
C SER A 86 -20.33 17.17 -7.06
N HIS A 87 -19.81 15.94 -6.99
CA HIS A 87 -18.38 15.67 -6.87
C HIS A 87 -17.68 15.88 -8.21
N SER A 88 -16.63 16.68 -8.20
CA SER A 88 -15.85 16.96 -9.42
C SER A 88 -15.13 15.70 -9.91
N LYS A 89 -15.13 15.49 -11.24
CA LYS A 89 -14.28 14.49 -11.91
C LYS A 89 -12.78 14.73 -11.68
N ALA A 90 -12.41 15.92 -11.20
CA ALA A 90 -11.04 16.28 -10.85
C ALA A 90 -10.64 15.90 -9.40
N THR A 91 -11.56 15.35 -8.59
CA THR A 91 -11.27 14.97 -7.20
C THR A 91 -10.54 13.62 -7.16
N PRO A 92 -9.33 13.55 -6.60
CA PRO A 92 -8.63 12.28 -6.42
C PRO A 92 -9.35 11.40 -5.39
N LEU A 93 -9.30 10.09 -5.61
CA LEU A 93 -9.97 9.09 -4.77
C LEU A 93 -8.99 7.98 -4.38
N LYS A 94 -9.13 7.47 -3.17
CA LYS A 94 -8.64 6.14 -2.81
C LYS A 94 -9.69 5.14 -3.25
N VAL A 95 -9.28 4.20 -4.10
CA VAL A 95 -10.09 3.08 -4.56
C VAL A 95 -9.67 1.83 -3.80
N ARG A 96 -10.58 1.23 -3.03
CA ARG A 96 -10.39 -0.07 -2.39
C ARG A 96 -11.15 -1.13 -3.17
N VAL A 97 -10.44 -2.11 -3.72
CA VAL A 97 -11.03 -3.29 -4.38
C VAL A 97 -10.86 -4.48 -3.44
N GLU A 98 -11.96 -5.07 -3.01
CA GLU A 98 -11.98 -6.20 -2.08
C GLU A 98 -12.71 -7.39 -2.71
N ILE A 99 -12.05 -8.55 -2.77
CA ILE A 99 -12.54 -9.77 -3.38
C ILE A 99 -12.87 -10.78 -2.27
N PHE A 100 -14.06 -11.35 -2.35
CA PHE A 100 -14.57 -12.33 -1.41
C PHE A 100 -14.76 -13.66 -2.14
N ASN A 101 -14.18 -14.72 -1.58
CA ASN A 101 -14.31 -16.09 -2.07
C ASN A 101 -15.61 -16.76 -1.55
N SER A 102 -16.73 -16.02 -1.58
CA SER A 102 -18.06 -16.55 -1.28
C SER A 102 -18.60 -17.37 -2.46
N ASP A 103 -19.73 -18.04 -2.28
CA ASP A 103 -20.48 -18.66 -3.37
C ASP A 103 -21.84 -17.95 -3.55
N PRO A 104 -22.03 -17.14 -4.60
CA PRO A 104 -21.08 -16.82 -5.67
C PRO A 104 -19.97 -15.84 -5.21
N PRO A 105 -18.80 -15.81 -5.88
CA PRO A 105 -17.75 -14.84 -5.57
C PRO A 105 -18.20 -13.42 -5.84
N ARG A 106 -17.73 -12.47 -5.02
CA ARG A 106 -18.10 -11.05 -5.16
C ARG A 106 -16.90 -10.12 -5.00
N ALA A 107 -16.98 -8.99 -5.69
CA ALA A 107 -16.05 -7.87 -5.56
C ALA A 107 -16.80 -6.66 -4.97
N LYS A 108 -16.16 -5.94 -4.05
CA LYS A 108 -16.65 -4.67 -3.52
C LYS A 108 -15.66 -3.57 -3.86
N ILE A 109 -16.16 -2.47 -4.43
CA ILE A 109 -15.39 -1.25 -4.67
C ILE A 109 -15.78 -0.22 -3.61
N GLY A 110 -14.80 0.38 -2.95
CA GLY A 110 -14.99 1.49 -2.03
C GLY A 110 -14.22 2.71 -2.50
N LEU A 111 -14.86 3.87 -2.49
CA LEU A 111 -14.28 5.15 -2.90
C LEU A 111 -14.25 6.11 -1.71
N VAL A 112 -13.12 6.77 -1.51
CA VAL A 112 -12.93 7.78 -0.47
C VAL A 112 -12.15 8.95 -1.06
N GLU A 113 -12.62 10.18 -0.88
CA GLU A 113 -11.90 11.36 -1.36
C GLU A 113 -10.51 11.48 -0.72
N MET A 114 -9.54 11.91 -1.53
CA MET A 114 -8.15 12.06 -1.13
C MET A 114 -7.66 13.47 -1.47
N PRO A 115 -6.72 14.03 -0.68
CA PRO A 115 -6.06 15.27 -1.03
C PRO A 115 -5.37 15.18 -2.41
N LYS A 116 -5.35 16.31 -3.12
CA LYS A 116 -4.54 16.48 -4.33
C LYS A 116 -3.05 16.35 -4.01
N VAL A 117 -2.31 15.75 -4.93
CA VAL A 117 -0.85 15.59 -4.86
C VAL A 117 -0.24 15.91 -6.22
N THR A 118 1.08 15.97 -6.30
CA THR A 118 1.81 16.14 -7.55
C THR A 118 2.21 14.79 -8.14
N LEU A 119 2.61 14.77 -9.41
CA LEU A 119 3.23 13.58 -10.01
C LEU A 119 4.52 13.20 -9.27
N ASP A 120 5.30 14.15 -8.79
CA ASP A 120 6.51 13.90 -7.99
C ASP A 120 6.21 13.17 -6.66
N THR A 121 5.03 13.39 -6.05
CA THR A 121 4.60 12.60 -4.88
C THR A 121 4.35 11.12 -5.23
N LEU A 122 3.96 10.82 -6.47
CA LEU A 122 3.59 9.48 -6.93
C LEU A 122 4.75 8.77 -7.64
N TYR A 123 5.59 9.53 -8.35
CA TYR A 123 6.71 9.07 -9.15
C TYR A 123 7.89 10.03 -8.98
N PRO A 124 8.49 10.09 -7.78
CA PRO A 124 9.60 10.99 -7.52
C PRO A 124 10.82 10.59 -8.33
N GLU A 125 11.60 11.57 -8.79
CA GLU A 125 12.92 11.33 -9.39
C GLU A 125 13.98 10.97 -8.34
N LYS A 126 13.76 11.39 -7.08
CA LYS A 126 14.63 11.12 -5.93
C LYS A 126 13.78 10.90 -4.70
N MET A 127 14.23 10.01 -3.82
CA MET A 127 13.54 9.76 -2.55
C MET A 127 13.41 11.06 -1.73
N PRO A 128 12.27 11.29 -1.04
CA PRO A 128 12.07 12.49 -0.24
C PRO A 128 13.19 12.68 0.80
N GLU A 129 13.85 13.83 0.74
CA GLU A 129 14.86 14.20 1.72
C GLU A 129 14.21 14.83 2.98
N PRO A 130 14.93 14.86 4.12
CA PRO A 130 14.42 15.40 5.37
C PRO A 130 13.85 16.80 5.22
N ASN A 131 12.58 16.98 5.62
CA ASN A 131 11.88 18.25 5.59
C ASN A 131 11.36 18.60 7.00
N THR A 132 11.84 19.72 7.55
CA THR A 132 11.42 20.23 8.87
C THR A 132 9.95 20.64 8.93
N GLU A 133 9.32 20.92 7.78
CA GLU A 133 7.89 21.23 7.69
C GLU A 133 7.00 19.98 7.63
N SER A 134 7.58 18.79 7.48
CA SER A 134 6.79 17.55 7.46
C SER A 134 6.14 17.33 8.83
N LYS A 135 4.81 17.25 8.82
CA LYS A 135 4.00 16.92 10.01
C LYS A 135 3.91 15.42 10.26
N TRP A 136 4.51 14.60 9.40
CA TRP A 136 4.41 13.15 9.48
C TRP A 136 5.32 12.57 10.55
N GLU A 137 4.73 11.76 11.40
CA GLU A 137 5.42 11.02 12.46
C GLU A 137 5.40 9.52 12.16
N ALA A 138 6.52 8.85 12.41
CA ALA A 138 6.63 7.41 12.43
C ALA A 138 7.03 6.97 13.84
N VAL A 139 6.27 6.07 14.45
CA VAL A 139 6.55 5.56 15.79
C VAL A 139 6.88 4.08 15.68
N LEU A 140 8.01 3.66 16.24
CA LEU A 140 8.32 2.24 16.31
C LEU A 140 7.37 1.54 17.28
N ASP A 141 6.75 0.44 16.88
CA ASP A 141 5.85 -0.30 17.75
C ASP A 141 6.57 -0.81 19.01
N THR A 142 5.82 -0.88 20.11
CA THR A 142 6.32 -1.40 21.39
C THR A 142 6.30 -2.92 21.46
N GLN A 143 5.60 -3.59 20.55
CA GLN A 143 5.51 -5.05 20.49
C GLN A 143 5.91 -5.59 19.10
N PRO A 144 6.49 -6.79 19.04
CA PRO A 144 6.76 -7.45 17.76
C PRO A 144 5.45 -7.85 17.06
N THR A 145 5.54 -8.02 15.75
CA THR A 145 4.49 -8.59 14.91
C THR A 145 4.93 -9.95 14.40
N THR A 146 4.18 -11.00 14.75
CA THR A 146 4.44 -12.35 14.25
C THR A 146 4.19 -12.41 12.74
N LYS A 147 5.16 -12.93 12.00
CA LYS A 147 5.08 -13.15 10.56
C LYS A 147 3.96 -14.14 10.25
N SER A 148 3.11 -13.82 9.27
CA SER A 148 2.05 -14.73 8.83
C SER A 148 1.63 -14.45 7.40
N ASP A 149 0.74 -15.28 6.86
CA ASP A 149 0.09 -15.01 5.57
C ASP A 149 -0.68 -13.68 5.59
N PHE A 150 -1.19 -13.27 6.75
CA PHE A 150 -1.93 -12.02 6.91
C PHE A 150 -1.03 -10.78 7.02
N THR A 151 0.29 -10.96 7.17
CA THR A 151 1.28 -9.87 6.99
C THR A 151 1.85 -9.88 5.57
N ARG A 152 2.01 -11.06 4.96
CA ARG A 152 2.55 -11.23 3.60
C ARG A 152 1.56 -10.82 2.50
N TYR A 153 0.27 -11.03 2.73
CA TYR A 153 -0.80 -10.72 1.79
C TYR A 153 -1.80 -9.74 2.39
N LYS A 154 -2.36 -8.88 1.55
CA LYS A 154 -3.29 -7.82 1.98
C LYS A 154 -4.71 -8.37 2.10
N THR A 155 -5.13 -8.65 3.34
CA THR A 155 -6.43 -9.27 3.65
C THR A 155 -7.21 -8.48 4.69
N ASN A 156 -8.50 -8.78 4.87
CA ASN A 156 -9.32 -8.26 5.97
C ASN A 156 -8.86 -8.69 7.38
N ARG A 157 -7.90 -9.63 7.53
CA ARG A 157 -7.33 -10.03 8.81
C ARG A 157 -6.22 -9.06 9.21
N ARG A 158 -6.62 -8.00 9.91
CA ARG A 158 -5.75 -6.86 10.22
C ARG A 158 -5.56 -6.56 11.71
N ALA A 159 -6.03 -7.44 12.60
CA ALA A 159 -5.98 -7.24 14.05
C ALA A 159 -4.58 -6.86 14.57
N GLN A 160 -3.51 -7.46 14.02
CA GLN A 160 -2.13 -7.14 14.36
C GLN A 160 -1.75 -5.69 14.01
N TYR A 161 -2.22 -5.18 12.87
CA TYR A 161 -2.00 -3.79 12.45
C TYR A 161 -2.89 -2.83 13.24
N ASP A 162 -4.12 -3.22 13.54
CA ASP A 162 -5.07 -2.39 14.28
C ASP A 162 -4.62 -2.22 15.73
N ALA A 163 -4.13 -3.29 16.36
CA ALA A 163 -3.53 -3.24 17.69
C ALA A 163 -2.25 -2.37 17.72
N ALA A 164 -1.40 -2.45 16.70
CA ALA A 164 -0.22 -1.59 16.57
C ALA A 164 -0.60 -0.11 16.50
N ARG A 165 -1.61 0.22 15.70
CA ARG A 165 -2.14 1.59 15.56
C ARG A 165 -2.76 2.10 16.86
N GLU A 166 -3.49 1.25 17.57
CA GLU A 166 -4.07 1.56 18.86
C GLU A 166 -3.00 1.91 19.90
N ARG A 167 -1.92 1.12 19.99
CA ARG A 167 -0.80 1.36 20.93
C ARG A 167 -0.16 2.73 20.75
N VAL A 168 -0.13 3.26 19.53
CA VAL A 168 0.42 4.59 19.25
C VAL A 168 -0.64 5.68 19.08
N GLY A 169 -1.91 5.35 19.33
CA GLY A 169 -3.03 6.28 19.34
C GLY A 169 -3.49 6.80 17.97
N ILE A 170 -3.24 6.09 16.87
CA ILE A 170 -3.73 6.48 15.53
C ILE A 170 -5.21 6.07 15.40
N LYS A 171 -6.11 7.04 15.18
CA LYS A 171 -7.56 6.79 15.09
C LYS A 171 -8.10 6.80 13.66
N GLY A 172 -7.42 7.52 12.76
CA GLY A 172 -7.84 7.74 11.38
C GLY A 172 -6.76 7.42 10.35
N TYR A 173 -7.16 7.23 9.10
CA TYR A 173 -6.25 6.98 7.99
C TYR A 173 -5.62 8.25 7.39
N LEU A 174 -6.14 9.43 7.73
CA LEU A 174 -5.64 10.72 7.25
C LEU A 174 -4.74 11.42 8.27
N GLU A 175 -4.62 10.90 9.48
CA GLU A 175 -3.69 11.41 10.49
C GLU A 175 -2.25 11.31 9.97
N PRO A 176 -1.42 12.34 10.17
CA PRO A 176 -0.03 12.33 9.73
C PRO A 176 0.85 11.53 10.70
N LYS A 177 0.43 10.30 11.01
CA LYS A 177 1.09 9.42 11.96
C LYS A 177 1.01 7.98 11.49
N GLU A 178 2.13 7.27 11.57
CA GLU A 178 2.21 5.84 11.28
C GLU A 178 2.96 5.08 12.37
N VAL A 179 2.73 3.76 12.40
CA VAL A 179 3.44 2.83 13.29
C VAL A 179 4.30 1.90 12.47
N LEU A 180 5.59 1.82 12.80
CA LEU A 180 6.56 0.92 12.17
C LEU A 180 6.55 -0.42 12.90
N LEU A 181 6.29 -1.49 12.18
CA LEU A 181 6.23 -2.85 12.71
C LEU A 181 7.58 -3.54 12.52
N TRP A 182 7.91 -4.42 13.46
CA TRP A 182 9.11 -5.25 13.46
C TRP A 182 8.76 -6.66 13.91
N ASN A 183 9.48 -7.67 13.41
CA ASN A 183 9.20 -9.07 13.67
C ASN A 183 9.88 -9.61 14.95
N GLU A 184 9.64 -10.85 15.31
CA GLU A 184 10.21 -11.48 16.52
C GLU A 184 11.76 -11.54 16.53
N GLU A 185 12.40 -11.44 15.37
CA GLU A 185 13.86 -11.38 15.21
C GLU A 185 14.43 -9.96 15.39
N GLY A 186 13.56 -8.96 15.64
CA GLY A 186 13.95 -7.56 15.77
C GLY A 186 14.12 -6.83 14.44
N GLU A 187 13.70 -7.41 13.32
CA GLU A 187 13.84 -6.82 11.98
C GLU A 187 12.60 -6.00 11.60
N VAL A 188 12.80 -4.81 11.04
CA VAL A 188 11.71 -3.93 10.59
C VAL A 188 11.02 -4.53 9.36
N MET A 189 9.69 -4.53 9.36
CA MET A 189 8.86 -5.18 8.34
C MET A 189 8.27 -4.17 7.36
N GLU A 190 7.45 -3.26 7.89
CA GLU A 190 6.66 -2.26 7.16
C GLU A 190 6.03 -1.29 8.18
N ALA A 191 5.24 -0.33 7.71
CA ALA A 191 4.30 0.43 8.53
C ALA A 191 2.88 -0.15 8.41
N SER A 192 1.95 0.20 9.30
CA SER A 192 0.62 -0.43 9.37
C SER A 192 -0.20 -0.33 8.09
N VAL A 193 0.03 0.73 7.29
CA VAL A 193 -0.63 0.94 5.99
C VAL A 193 0.35 1.32 4.86
N ALA A 194 1.66 1.21 5.06
CA ALA A 194 2.66 1.64 4.09
C ALA A 194 3.93 0.78 4.15
N ALA A 195 4.68 0.72 3.06
CA ALA A 195 6.07 0.28 3.13
C ALA A 195 6.92 1.36 3.82
N VAL A 196 8.01 0.95 4.45
CA VAL A 196 9.02 1.84 5.05
C VAL A 196 10.36 1.69 4.34
N PHE A 197 11.05 2.80 4.18
CA PHE A 197 12.37 2.90 3.58
C PHE A 197 13.26 3.75 4.49
N VAL A 198 14.49 3.29 4.71
CA VAL A 198 15.45 3.96 5.58
C VAL A 198 16.74 4.26 4.81
N LYS A 199 17.42 5.34 5.16
CA LYS A 199 18.70 5.72 4.54
C LYS A 199 19.85 5.12 5.34
N ARG A 200 20.65 4.25 4.73
CA ARG A 200 21.87 3.67 5.33
C ARG A 200 23.05 3.82 4.41
N LYS A 201 24.17 4.32 4.95
CA LYS A 201 25.43 4.51 4.20
C LYS A 201 25.22 5.29 2.89
N GLY A 202 24.31 6.28 2.91
CA GLY A 202 23.96 7.10 1.75
C GLY A 202 22.90 6.52 0.81
N GLU A 203 22.50 5.26 0.99
CA GLU A 203 21.54 4.57 0.12
C GLU A 203 20.18 4.37 0.78
N TRP A 204 19.11 4.44 -0.01
CA TRP A 204 17.76 4.10 0.44
C TRP A 204 17.53 2.60 0.37
N ARG A 205 17.07 2.02 1.48
CA ARG A 205 16.83 0.59 1.63
C ARG A 205 15.38 0.32 1.96
N GLY A 206 14.78 -0.62 1.22
CA GLY A 206 13.44 -1.12 1.48
C GLY A 206 13.50 -2.45 2.23
N MET A 207 12.48 -2.74 3.02
CA MET A 207 12.49 -3.93 3.86
C MET A 207 12.48 -5.22 3.02
N ARG A 208 13.11 -6.27 3.58
CA ARG A 208 13.18 -7.60 2.97
C ARG A 208 11.81 -8.28 2.97
N ARG A 209 11.60 -9.18 2.00
CA ARG A 209 10.36 -9.96 1.95
C ARG A 209 10.34 -11.05 3.05
N GLU A 210 11.52 -11.47 3.47
CA GLU A 210 11.79 -12.47 4.50
C GLU A 210 11.49 -11.91 5.90
N ALA A 211 11.60 -10.59 6.08
CA ALA A 211 11.14 -9.89 7.29
C ALA A 211 9.65 -10.12 7.55
N GLY A 212 8.86 -10.44 6.51
CA GLY A 212 7.48 -10.88 6.60
C GLY A 212 6.44 -9.79 6.35
N GLY A 213 6.86 -8.60 5.92
CA GLY A 213 5.97 -7.51 5.51
C GLY A 213 5.30 -7.74 4.15
N LEU A 214 4.31 -6.91 3.85
CA LEU A 214 3.57 -6.94 2.60
C LEU A 214 4.45 -6.62 1.38
N GLY A 215 4.21 -7.32 0.27
CA GLY A 215 4.70 -6.92 -1.06
C GLY A 215 4.02 -5.63 -1.56
N SER A 216 4.49 -4.47 -1.11
CA SER A 216 3.96 -3.15 -1.51
C SER A 216 4.18 -2.85 -3.00
N THR A 217 3.16 -2.30 -3.67
CA THR A 217 3.26 -1.87 -5.07
C THR A 217 4.24 -0.72 -5.25
N VAL A 218 4.29 0.21 -4.30
CA VAL A 218 5.27 1.31 -4.29
C VAL A 218 6.68 0.80 -4.03
N ALA A 219 6.86 -0.18 -3.14
CA ALA A 219 8.17 -0.79 -2.91
C ALA A 219 8.68 -1.54 -4.15
N ARG A 220 7.79 -2.25 -4.85
CA ARG A 220 8.11 -2.87 -6.14
C ARG A 220 8.59 -1.83 -7.14
N TRP A 221 7.82 -0.76 -7.35
CA TRP A 221 8.20 0.30 -8.28
C TRP A 221 9.54 0.96 -7.93
N LEU A 222 9.73 1.36 -6.67
CA LEU A 222 10.97 2.01 -6.21
C LEU A 222 12.22 1.13 -6.37
N LYS A 223 12.06 -0.19 -6.28
CA LYS A 223 13.12 -1.16 -6.54
C LYS A 223 13.40 -1.27 -8.04
N GLU A 224 12.36 -1.42 -8.85
CA GLU A 224 12.48 -1.51 -10.32
C GLU A 224 13.03 -0.21 -10.94
N SER A 225 12.78 0.95 -10.33
CA SER A 225 13.33 2.25 -10.77
C SER A 225 14.77 2.50 -10.29
N GLY A 226 15.32 1.64 -9.43
CA GLY A 226 16.66 1.78 -8.88
C GLY A 226 16.80 2.83 -7.77
N LEU A 227 15.70 3.45 -7.32
CA LEU A 227 15.70 4.43 -6.23
C LEU A 227 15.91 3.81 -4.85
N VAL A 228 15.56 2.53 -4.71
CA VAL A 228 15.67 1.76 -3.47
C VAL A 228 16.42 0.45 -3.74
N LYS A 229 17.40 0.14 -2.90
CA LYS A 229 18.06 -1.15 -2.89
C LYS A 229 17.23 -2.18 -2.12
N THR A 230 17.25 -3.42 -2.60
CA THR A 230 16.78 -4.58 -1.83
C THR A 230 17.95 -5.10 -1.01
N GLU A 231 17.71 -5.43 0.25
CA GLU A 231 18.74 -6.03 1.10
C GLU A 231 18.90 -7.51 0.75
N GLU A 232 20.10 -7.88 0.33
CA GLU A 232 20.49 -9.26 0.04
C GLU A 232 21.54 -9.68 1.06
N GLY A 233 21.10 -10.30 2.16
CA GLY A 233 22.00 -10.84 3.20
C GLY A 233 21.57 -10.55 4.63
N GLU A 234 22.24 -11.17 5.60
CA GLU A 234 21.96 -10.95 7.02
C GLU A 234 22.50 -9.63 7.54
N GLU A 235 23.66 -9.18 7.05
CA GLU A 235 24.32 -7.94 7.48
C GLU A 235 23.58 -6.67 7.03
N GLU A 236 22.70 -6.81 6.04
CA GLU A 236 21.98 -5.69 5.47
C GLU A 236 20.64 -5.43 6.17
N ARG A 237 20.18 -6.34 7.05
CA ARG A 237 18.90 -6.25 7.79
C ARG A 237 18.76 -4.92 8.52
N VAL A 238 17.67 -4.22 8.27
CA VAL A 238 17.27 -3.09 9.12
C VAL A 238 16.65 -3.61 10.41
N ARG A 239 17.38 -3.48 11.51
CA ARG A 239 16.88 -3.84 12.84
C ARG A 239 16.13 -2.67 13.45
N ARG A 240 15.21 -2.98 14.37
CA ARG A 240 14.46 -1.98 15.14
C ARG A 240 15.38 -1.04 15.93
N THR A 241 16.54 -1.53 16.38
CA THR A 241 17.56 -0.76 17.11
C THR A 241 18.26 0.28 16.24
N ASP A 242 18.12 0.13 14.92
CA ASP A 242 18.75 1.01 13.96
C ASP A 242 17.82 2.14 13.48
N VAL A 243 16.61 2.20 14.03
CA VAL A 243 15.61 3.25 13.81
C VAL A 243 15.44 4.00 15.12
N LYS A 244 15.90 5.25 15.16
CA LYS A 244 16.01 6.07 16.37
C LYS A 244 15.12 7.30 16.26
N SER A 245 14.66 7.81 17.40
CA SER A 245 13.98 9.11 17.46
C SER A 245 14.85 10.18 16.80
N GLY A 246 14.24 10.97 15.92
CA GLY A 246 14.90 11.99 15.10
C GLY A 246 15.40 11.48 13.75
N ASP A 247 15.37 10.18 13.47
CA ASP A 247 15.68 9.67 12.14
C ASP A 247 14.61 10.08 11.12
N TRP A 248 15.02 10.24 9.87
CA TRP A 248 14.12 10.42 8.74
C TRP A 248 13.89 9.10 8.03
N VAL A 249 12.61 8.75 7.85
CA VAL A 249 12.19 7.58 7.07
C VAL A 249 11.27 8.01 5.95
N VAL A 250 11.25 7.24 4.87
CA VAL A 250 10.28 7.41 3.78
C VAL A 250 9.24 6.30 3.88
N LEU A 251 7.99 6.67 3.68
CA LEU A 251 6.83 5.80 3.67
C LEU A 251 6.21 5.80 2.28
N GLY A 252 5.58 4.69 1.89
CA GLY A 252 4.96 4.59 0.57
C GLY A 252 3.80 3.61 0.48
N ASN A 253 2.69 4.04 -0.14
CA ASN A 253 1.59 3.14 -0.48
C ASN A 253 0.85 3.57 -1.75
N GLY A 254 0.06 2.66 -2.30
CA GLY A 254 -0.68 2.87 -3.56
C GLY A 254 -1.78 3.93 -3.51
N ALA A 255 -2.10 4.53 -2.36
CA ALA A 255 -3.16 5.55 -2.27
C ALA A 255 -2.60 6.96 -2.09
N ARG A 256 -1.58 7.12 -1.24
CA ARG A 256 -0.99 8.41 -0.87
C ARG A 256 0.26 8.75 -1.69
N GLY A 257 0.89 7.76 -2.32
CA GLY A 257 2.18 7.93 -2.99
C GLY A 257 3.33 7.70 -2.01
N ILE A 258 4.36 8.51 -2.12
CA ILE A 258 5.62 8.43 -1.37
C ILE A 258 5.78 9.74 -0.57
N TRP A 259 6.05 9.63 0.73
CA TRP A 259 6.21 10.77 1.62
C TRP A 259 7.21 10.46 2.73
N GLY A 260 7.81 11.48 3.33
CA GLY A 260 8.74 11.28 4.44
C GLY A 260 8.14 11.62 5.81
N ALA A 261 8.67 10.98 6.84
CA ALA A 261 8.24 11.08 8.22
C ALA A 261 9.42 11.12 9.17
N TRP A 262 9.28 11.86 10.27
CA TRP A 262 10.23 11.89 11.37
C TRP A 262 9.91 10.78 12.37
N VAL A 263 10.93 10.03 12.78
CA VAL A 263 10.78 9.03 13.84
C VAL A 263 10.64 9.72 15.19
N ARG A 264 9.64 9.31 15.97
CA ARG A 264 9.36 9.82 17.32
C ARG A 264 9.48 8.72 18.37
#